data_AF-A0A191TCF2-F1
#
_entry.id   AF-A0A191TCF2-F1
#
_cell.length_a   1.000
_cell.length_b   1.000
_cell.length_c   1.000
_cell.angle_alpha   90.00
_cell.angle_beta   90.00
_cell.angle_gamma   90.00
#
_symmetry.space_group_name_H-M   'P 1'
#
loop_
_entity.id
_entity.type
_entity.pdbx_description
1 polymer ?
#
loop_
_entity_poly.entity_id
_entity_poly.type
_entity_poly.pdbx_seq_one_letter_code
_entity_poly.pdbx_strand_id
1 'polypeptide(L)' 'PFFQQFFGDLGGMIPKERMERALGSGVIISKDGYIVTNNHVIDGADKIKVTIPGSNKEYSATLVGTDSE' A
#
# COMPACT_ATOMS: atom_id res chain seq x y z
N PRO A 1 38.00 -20.56 18.69
CA PRO A 1 36.59 -20.50 19.14
C PRO A 1 36.14 -19.09 19.62
N PHE A 2 36.56 -18.02 18.93
CA PHE A 2 36.19 -16.64 19.30
C PHE A 2 35.50 -15.89 18.14
N PHE A 3 35.67 -16.33 16.89
CA PHE A 3 35.05 -15.72 15.71
C PHE A 3 33.63 -16.23 15.38
N GLN A 4 33.19 -17.34 15.99
CA GLN A 4 31.85 -17.93 15.73
C GLN A 4 30.71 -17.26 16.52
N GLN A 5 31.01 -16.57 17.63
CA GLN A 5 29.99 -15.87 18.43
C GLN A 5 29.70 -14.45 17.92
N PHE A 6 30.59 -13.85 17.12
CA PHE A 6 30.38 -12.52 16.55
C PHE A 6 29.62 -12.56 15.21
N PHE A 7 29.73 -13.66 14.47
CA PHE A 7 29.03 -13.87 13.19
C PHE A 7 27.80 -14.79 13.30
N GLY A 8 27.56 -15.43 14.46
CA GLY A 8 26.39 -16.26 14.71
C GLY A 8 25.09 -15.46 14.90
N ASP A 9 25.19 -14.17 15.20
CA ASP A 9 24.05 -13.24 15.41
C ASP A 9 23.86 -12.26 14.24
N LEU A 10 24.70 -12.36 13.19
CA LEU A 10 24.62 -11.54 11.98
C LEU A 10 23.71 -12.16 10.90
N GLY A 11 22.89 -13.14 11.27
CA GLY A 11 21.93 -13.80 10.37
C GLY A 11 20.55 -13.13 10.29
N GLY A 12 20.32 -12.03 11.01
CA GLY A 12 18.97 -11.53 11.28
C GLY A 12 18.54 -10.24 10.57
N MET A 13 19.44 -9.47 9.97
CA MET A 13 19.05 -8.22 9.30
C MET A 13 18.74 -8.46 7.83
N ILE A 14 17.67 -9.22 7.57
CA ILE A 14 16.94 -9.00 6.33
C ILE A 14 16.38 -7.58 6.49
N PRO A 15 16.78 -6.59 5.67
CA PRO A 15 16.12 -5.31 5.68
C PRO A 15 14.66 -5.58 5.39
N LYS A 16 13.82 -5.47 6.42
CA LYS A 16 12.38 -5.61 6.26
C LYS A 16 11.98 -4.39 5.44
N GLU A 17 11.69 -4.59 4.15
CA GLU A 17 11.14 -3.54 3.31
C GLU A 17 9.98 -2.91 4.09
N ARG A 18 10.16 -1.67 4.50
CA ARG A 18 9.17 -0.95 5.27
C ARG A 18 8.06 -0.62 4.28
N MET A 19 7.01 -1.44 4.27
CA MET A 19 5.81 -1.11 3.52
C MET A 19 5.17 0.11 4.16
N GLU A 20 5.35 1.26 3.52
CA GLU A 20 4.62 2.47 3.86
C GLU A 20 3.18 2.33 3.36
N ARG A 21 2.22 2.71 4.20
CA ARG A 21 0.80 2.65 3.89
C ARG A 21 0.20 4.03 4.07
N ALA A 22 -0.30 4.59 2.98
CA ALA A 22 -1.18 5.74 3.04
C ALA A 22 -2.62 5.26 3.31
N LEU A 23 -3.37 6.03 4.08
CA LEU A 23 -4.80 5.83 4.30
C LEU A 23 -5.54 7.04 3.76
N GLY A 24 -6.63 6.79 3.05
CA GLY A 24 -7.54 7.83 2.58
C GLY A 24 -8.92 7.26 2.28
N SER A 25 -9.82 8.14 1.86
CA SER A 25 -11.18 7.78 1.48
C SER A 25 -11.43 8.11 0.02
N GLY A 26 -12.47 7.52 -0.54
CA GLY A 26 -12.93 7.79 -1.89
C GLY A 26 -14.43 7.55 -1.99
N VAL A 27 -15.00 8.00 -3.10
CA VAL A 27 -16.44 7.84 -3.40
C VAL A 27 -16.58 7.03 -4.67
N ILE A 28 -17.44 6.02 -4.63
CA ILE A 28 -17.82 5.24 -5.83
C ILE A 28 -18.79 6.10 -6.64
N ILE A 29 -18.42 6.43 -7.87
CA ILE A 29 -19.20 7.33 -8.76
C ILE A 29 -19.98 6.58 -9.84
N SER A 30 -19.66 5.32 -10.10
CA SER A 30 -20.37 4.48 -11.07
C SER A 30 -20.57 3.06 -10.55
N LYS A 31 -21.63 2.40 -11.01
CA LYS A 31 -21.92 0.98 -10.72
C LYS A 31 -20.84 0.04 -11.26
N ASP A 32 -20.08 0.51 -12.24
CA ASP A 32 -19.01 -0.20 -12.91
C ASP A 32 -17.71 -0.22 -12.07
N GLY A 33 -17.69 0.47 -10.92
CA GLY A 33 -16.60 0.43 -9.95
C GLY A 33 -15.59 1.58 -10.03
N TYR A 34 -15.93 2.67 -10.73
CA TYR A 34 -15.10 3.88 -10.73
C TYR A 34 -15.16 4.59 -9.37
N ILE A 35 -13.98 4.92 -8.85
CA ILE A 35 -13.80 5.57 -7.55
C ILE A 35 -13.02 6.86 -7.76
N VAL A 36 -13.48 7.94 -7.13
CA VAL A 36 -12.76 9.22 -7.07
C VAL A 36 -12.17 9.38 -5.67
N THR A 37 -10.91 9.80 -5.61
CA THR A 37 -10.18 10.15 -4.39
C THR A 37 -9.25 11.34 -4.69
N ASN A 38 -8.64 11.91 -3.66
CA ASN A 38 -7.69 12.99 -3.84
C ASN A 38 -6.37 12.46 -4.42
N ASN A 39 -5.74 13.25 -5.30
CA ASN A 39 -4.47 12.86 -5.92
C ASN A 39 -3.38 12.49 -4.88
N HIS A 40 -3.20 13.32 -3.84
CA HIS A 40 -2.18 13.08 -2.81
C HIS A 40 -2.39 11.78 -1.99
N VAL A 41 -3.57 11.14 -2.08
CA VAL A 41 -3.85 9.87 -1.40
C VAL A 41 -3.26 8.70 -2.19
N ILE A 42 -3.23 8.82 -3.52
CA ILE A 42 -2.79 7.77 -4.44
C ILE A 42 -1.42 8.04 -5.06
N ASP A 43 -0.86 9.23 -4.82
CA ASP A 43 0.43 9.62 -5.37
C ASP A 43 1.56 8.76 -4.81
N GLY A 44 2.44 8.28 -5.69
CA GLY A 44 3.53 7.36 -5.35
C GLY A 44 3.11 5.96 -4.89
N ALA A 45 1.82 5.59 -4.98
CA ALA A 45 1.36 4.28 -4.54
C ALA A 45 1.68 3.16 -5.56
N ASP A 46 2.49 2.17 -5.15
CA ASP A 46 2.76 0.98 -5.96
C ASP A 46 1.53 0.07 -6.12
N LYS A 47 0.67 0.04 -5.08
CA LYS A 47 -0.52 -0.80 -5.02
C LYS A 47 -1.66 -0.05 -4.34
N ILE A 48 -2.78 0.05 -5.03
CA ILE A 48 -4.00 0.66 -4.49
C ILE A 48 -4.96 -0.44 -4.07
N LYS A 49 -5.28 -0.46 -2.77
CA LYS A 49 -6.25 -1.38 -2.19
C LYS A 49 -7.43 -0.60 -1.62
N VAL A 50 -8.64 -1.07 -1.92
CA VAL A 50 -9.89 -0.45 -1.49
C VAL A 50 -10.67 -1.41 -0.63
N THR A 51 -11.17 -0.93 0.50
CA THR A 51 -12.18 -1.61 1.31
C THR A 51 -13.49 -0.87 1.20
N ILE A 52 -14.59 -1.62 1.09
CA ILE A 52 -15.93 -1.05 0.99
C ILE A 52 -16.62 -1.23 2.34
N PRO A 53 -17.24 -0.18 2.92
CA PRO A 53 -17.99 -0.31 4.16
C PRO A 53 -19.04 -1.43 4.08
N GLY A 54 -19.09 -2.28 5.11
CA GLY A 54 -19.97 -3.47 5.12
C GLY A 54 -19.43 -4.68 4.36
N SER A 55 -18.26 -4.59 3.75
CA SER A 55 -17.53 -5.71 3.16
C SER A 55 -16.24 -5.98 3.93
N ASN A 56 -15.94 -7.26 4.19
CA ASN A 56 -14.64 -7.68 4.74
C ASN A 56 -13.60 -8.00 3.65
N LYS A 57 -13.85 -7.56 2.42
CA LYS A 57 -12.99 -7.82 1.27
C LYS A 57 -12.16 -6.59 0.91
N GLU A 58 -10.90 -6.83 0.56
CA GLU A 58 -10.03 -5.86 -0.11
C GLU A 58 -10.11 -6.07 -1.62
N TYR A 59 -10.27 -4.98 -2.37
CA TYR A 59 -10.26 -4.97 -3.82
C TYR A 59 -8.99 -4.27 -4.31
N SER A 60 -8.33 -4.83 -5.32
CA SER A 60 -7.23 -4.14 -5.99
C SER A 60 -7.82 -3.16 -7.00
N ALA A 61 -7.41 -1.91 -6.93
CA ALA A 61 -7.81 -0.87 -7.88
C ALA A 61 -6.66 -0.54 -8.82
N THR A 62 -7.01 -0.10 -10.02
CA THR A 62 -6.04 0.41 -11.01
C THR A 62 -6.28 1.90 -11.19
N LEU A 63 -5.19 2.66 -11.30
CA LEU A 63 -5.27 4.08 -11.58
C LEU A 63 -5.79 4.30 -13.00
N VAL A 64 -6.89 5.04 -13.15
CA VAL A 64 -7.47 5.38 -14.45
C VAL A 64 -6.91 6.72 -14.95
N GLY A 65 -6.73 7.68 -14.05
CA GLY A 65 -6.16 8.99 -14.33
C GLY A 65 -6.02 9.82 -13.05
N THR A 66 -5.14 10.83 -13.10
CA THR A 66 -4.93 11.81 -12.03
C THR A 66 -4.93 13.21 -12.61
N ASP A 67 -5.22 14.18 -11.76
CA ASP A 67 -5.02 15.60 -12.04
C ASP A 67 -4.33 16.21 -10.82
N SER A 68 -3.21 16.90 -11.05
CA SER A 68 -2.32 17.42 -10.00
C SER A 68 -2.14 18.94 -10.05
N GLU A 69 -2.92 19.63 -10.89
CA GLU A 69 -2.93 21.08 -11.04
C GLU A 69 -3.61 21.81 -9.86
#